data_AF-A0A482XBS6-F1
#
_entry.id   AF-A0A482XBS6-F1
#
_cell.length_a   1.000
_cell.length_b   1.000
_cell.length_c   1.000
_cell.angle_alpha   90.00
_cell.angle_beta   90.00
_cell.angle_gamma   90.00
#
_symmetry.space_group_name_H-M   'P 1'
#
loop_
_entity.id
_entity.type
_entity.pdbx_description
1 polymer ?
#
loop_
_entity_poly.entity_id
_entity_poly.type
_entity_poly.pdbx_seq_one_letter_code
_entity_poly.pdbx_strand_id
1 'polypeptide(L)'
;MESMIIVDFLHAICSLSFALLELSVAYTVIHAIKLFSFIAICIVHQYMNNFFGELVIQKQLSISRAVYSLPWEEYPRKIKSSVLFMILRTERPIVINGFKMYLLCYKTFVEFLKAIISYYTVLRSVHLEK
;
A
#
# COMPACT_ATOMS: atom_id res chain seq x y z
N MET A 1 1.00 8.03 13.51
CA MET A 1 1.54 7.15 12.45
C MET A 1 0.43 6.72 11.49
N GLU A 2 -0.66 6.15 12.00
CA GLU A 2 -1.81 5.74 11.17
C GLU A 2 -2.41 6.90 10.33
N SER A 3 -2.57 8.08 10.93
CA SER A 3 -3.04 9.29 10.25
C SER A 3 -2.06 9.80 9.17
N MET A 4 -0.77 9.57 9.36
CA MET A 4 0.27 10.06 8.45
C MET A 4 0.25 9.30 7.12
N ILE A 5 0.01 7.98 7.16
CA ILE A 5 -0.07 7.13 5.97
C ILE A 5 -1.29 7.52 5.12
N ILE A 6 -2.43 7.80 5.76
CA ILE A 6 -3.65 8.19 5.04
C ILE A 6 -3.45 9.54 4.34
N VAL A 7 -2.86 10.51 5.04
CA VAL A 7 -2.57 11.84 4.47
C VAL A 7 -1.62 11.72 3.29
N ASP A 8 -0.57 10.92 3.39
CA ASP A 8 0.37 10.65 2.30
C ASP A 8 -0.35 10.06 1.07
N PHE A 9 -1.21 9.06 1.29
CA PHE A 9 -1.98 8.43 0.23
C PHE A 9 -2.94 9.38 -0.48
N LEU A 10 -3.68 10.20 0.28
CA LEU A 10 -4.62 11.17 -0.26
C LEU A 10 -3.89 12.29 -1.02
N HIS A 11 -2.78 12.77 -0.46
CA HIS A 11 -1.93 13.76 -1.12
C HIS A 11 -1.34 13.22 -2.42
N ALA A 12 -0.87 11.96 -2.43
CA ALA A 12 -0.36 11.30 -3.62
C ALA A 12 -1.44 11.15 -4.70
N ILE A 13 -2.68 10.74 -4.34
CA ILE A 13 -3.78 10.64 -5.31
C ILE A 13 -4.07 12.01 -5.95
N CYS A 14 -4.19 13.06 -5.14
CA CYS A 14 -4.47 14.41 -5.63
C CYS A 14 -3.36 14.90 -6.56
N SER A 15 -2.11 14.91 -6.07
CA SER A 15 -0.95 15.41 -6.83
C SER A 15 -0.68 14.64 -8.12
N LEU A 16 -0.78 13.30 -8.12
CA LEU A 16 -0.61 12.50 -9.34
C LEU A 16 -1.72 12.72 -10.36
N SER A 17 -2.97 12.89 -9.92
CA SER A 17 -4.09 13.15 -10.83
C SER A 17 -3.92 14.48 -11.57
N PHE A 18 -3.46 15.53 -10.86
CA PHE A 18 -3.13 16.82 -11.46
C PHE A 18 -1.89 16.73 -12.36
N ALA A 19 -0.83 16.05 -11.93
CA ALA A 19 0.38 15.88 -12.74
C ALA A 19 0.09 15.14 -14.07
N LEU A 20 -0.81 14.16 -14.07
CA LEU A 20 -1.27 13.49 -15.29
C LEU A 20 -2.04 14.43 -16.22
N LEU A 21 -2.89 15.31 -15.67
CA LEU A 21 -3.59 16.33 -16.45
C LEU A 21 -2.60 17.32 -17.07
N GLU A 22 -1.67 17.85 -16.28
CA GLU A 22 -0.64 18.78 -16.76
C GLU A 22 0.23 18.13 -17.83
N LEU A 23 0.58 16.85 -17.68
CA LEU A 23 1.34 16.10 -18.69
C LEU A 23 0.55 15.99 -20.00
N SER A 24 -0.78 15.79 -19.93
CA SER A 24 -1.65 15.71 -21.12
C SER A 24 -1.76 17.04 -21.88
N VAL A 25 -1.49 18.18 -21.22
CA VAL A 25 -1.60 19.52 -21.80
C VAL A 25 -0.21 20.16 -22.00
N ALA A 26 0.87 19.43 -21.68
CA ALA A 26 2.23 19.98 -21.71
C ALA A 26 2.67 20.39 -23.13
N TYR A 27 3.00 21.67 -23.30
CA TYR A 27 3.45 22.23 -24.58
C TYR A 27 4.97 22.08 -24.82
N THR A 28 5.77 21.91 -23.77
CA THR A 28 7.23 21.88 -23.86
C THR A 28 7.79 20.53 -23.40
N VAL A 29 8.71 19.97 -24.19
CA VAL A 29 9.36 18.66 -23.92
C VAL A 29 10.05 18.64 -22.56
N ILE A 30 10.75 19.72 -22.19
CA ILE A 30 11.44 19.83 -20.89
C ILE A 30 10.44 19.74 -19.73
N HIS A 31 9.26 20.36 -19.88
CA HIS A 31 8.23 20.32 -18.84
C HIS A 31 7.62 18.91 -18.73
N ALA A 32 7.34 18.27 -19.87
CA ALA A 32 6.84 16.91 -19.93
C ALA A 32 7.81 15.90 -19.27
N ILE A 33 9.12 16.04 -19.49
CA ILE A 33 10.14 15.18 -18.85
C ILE A 33 10.12 15.33 -17.32
N LYS A 34 10.01 16.57 -16.82
CA LYS A 34 9.93 16.84 -15.37
C LYS A 34 8.67 16.24 -14.74
N LEU A 35 7.52 16.36 -15.40
CA LEU A 35 6.27 15.78 -14.93
C LEU A 35 6.31 14.26 -14.97
N PHE A 36 6.85 13.67 -16.04
CA PHE A 36 7.01 12.23 -16.16
C PHE A 36 7.93 11.67 -15.07
N SER A 37 9.07 12.31 -14.80
CA SER A 37 9.98 11.87 -13.74
C SER A 37 9.34 11.99 -12.35
N PHE A 38 8.60 13.07 -12.09
CA PHE A 38 7.82 13.21 -10.86
C PHE A 38 6.80 12.08 -10.68
N ILE A 39 5.99 11.81 -11.71
CA ILE A 39 4.99 10.72 -11.69
C ILE A 39 5.67 9.37 -11.42
N ALA A 40 6.77 9.08 -12.12
CA ALA A 40 7.51 7.83 -11.95
C ALA A 40 8.04 7.67 -10.51
N ILE A 41 8.65 8.70 -9.94
CA ILE A 41 9.16 8.68 -8.56
C ILE A 41 8.03 8.44 -7.56
N CYS A 42 6.90 9.13 -7.70
CA CYS A 42 5.75 8.97 -6.81
C CYS A 42 5.13 7.56 -6.90
N ILE A 43 5.00 7.00 -8.10
CA ILE A 43 4.51 5.63 -8.28
C ILE A 43 5.46 4.62 -7.62
N VAL A 44 6.77 4.77 -7.82
CA VAL A 44 7.78 3.89 -7.20
C VAL A 44 7.74 4.01 -5.68
N HIS A 45 7.67 5.23 -5.13
CA HIS A 45 7.55 5.46 -3.70
C HIS A 45 6.34 4.71 -3.13
N GLN A 46 5.18 4.84 -3.77
CA GLN A 46 3.96 4.20 -3.30
C GLN A 46 3.99 2.67 -3.45
N TYR A 47 4.59 2.17 -4.52
CA TYR A 47 4.82 0.75 -4.71
C TYR A 47 5.71 0.20 -3.58
N MET A 48 6.81 0.87 -3.26
CA MET A 48 7.71 0.45 -2.17
C MET A 48 6.99 0.39 -0.82
N ASN A 49 6.18 1.40 -0.48
CA ASN A 49 5.39 1.42 0.76
C ASN A 49 4.47 0.19 0.87
N ASN A 50 3.77 -0.16 -0.22
CA ASN A 50 2.88 -1.32 -0.25
C ASN A 50 3.64 -2.65 -0.31
N PHE A 51 4.82 -2.69 -0.94
CA PHE A 51 5.70 -3.85 -0.98
C PHE A 51 6.20 -4.21 0.43
N PHE A 52 6.68 -3.24 1.20
CA PHE A 52 7.12 -3.48 2.57
C PHE A 52 5.96 -3.91 3.48
N GLY A 53 4.78 -3.33 3.31
CA GLY A 53 3.58 -3.76 4.03
C GLY A 53 3.23 -5.23 3.74
N GLU A 54 3.21 -5.62 2.47
CA GLU A 54 2.97 -7.00 2.05
C GLU A 54 4.04 -7.95 2.60
N LEU A 55 5.31 -7.56 2.52
CA LEU A 55 6.42 -8.38 3.03
C LEU A 55 6.25 -8.71 4.51
N VAL A 56 5.87 -7.72 5.33
CA VAL A 56 5.62 -7.93 6.76
C VAL A 56 4.47 -8.92 6.98
N ILE A 57 3.37 -8.77 6.23
CA ILE A 57 2.22 -9.68 6.30
C ILE A 57 2.62 -11.11 5.94
N GLN A 58 3.36 -11.29 4.84
CA GLN A 58 3.81 -12.60 4.38
C GLN A 58 4.79 -13.26 5.36
N LYS A 59 5.72 -12.49 5.92
CA LYS A 59 6.65 -13.00 6.94
C LYS A 59 5.93 -13.44 8.20
N GLN A 60 4.93 -12.68 8.64
CA GLN A 60 4.10 -13.08 9.76
C GLN A 60 3.38 -14.40 9.49
N LEU A 61 2.71 -14.54 8.35
CA LEU A 61 2.02 -15.78 7.98
C LEU A 61 2.98 -16.97 7.85
N SER A 62 4.21 -16.74 7.37
CA SER A 62 5.26 -17.76 7.33
C SER A 62 5.67 -18.23 8.72
N ILE A 63 5.80 -17.31 9.68
CA ILE A 63 6.11 -17.65 11.07
C ILE A 63 4.96 -18.46 11.68
N SER A 64 3.70 -18.08 11.43
CA SER A 64 2.53 -18.83 11.91
C SER A 64 2.57 -20.29 11.44
N ARG A 65 2.81 -20.50 10.13
CA ARG A 65 2.91 -21.84 9.53
C ARG A 65 4.07 -22.65 10.08
N ALA A 66 5.24 -22.03 10.24
CA ALA A 66 6.40 -22.71 10.80
C ALA A 66 6.15 -23.18 12.25
N VAL A 67 5.56 -22.31 13.08
CA VAL A 67 5.21 -22.63 14.47
C VAL A 67 4.16 -23.74 14.53
N TYR A 68 3.17 -23.72 13.64
CA TYR A 68 2.15 -24.77 13.53
C TYR A 68 2.74 -26.14 13.15
N SER A 69 3.78 -26.16 12.31
CA SER A 69 4.42 -27.40 11.84
C SER A 69 5.36 -28.06 12.85
N LEU A 70 5.66 -27.41 13.98
CA LEU A 70 6.48 -28.01 15.03
C LEU A 70 5.71 -29.17 15.71
N PRO A 71 6.38 -30.22 16.20
CA PRO A 71 5.75 -31.28 17.00
C PRO A 71 5.43 -30.78 18.41
N TRP A 72 4.60 -29.74 18.50
CA TRP A 72 4.32 -29.04 19.76
C TRP A 72 3.54 -29.89 20.76
N GLU A 73 2.97 -30.99 20.29
CA GLU A 73 2.31 -32.03 21.08
C GLU A 73 3.24 -32.72 22.09
N GLU A 74 4.54 -32.77 21.82
CA GLU A 74 5.52 -33.43 22.69
C GLU A 74 6.12 -32.48 23.75
N TYR A 75 5.88 -31.17 23.65
CA TYR A 75 6.47 -30.19 24.57
C TYR A 75 5.73 -30.06 25.91
N PRO A 76 6.42 -29.57 26.97
CA PRO A 76 5.81 -29.24 28.25
C PRO A 76 4.66 -28.24 28.13
N ARG A 77 3.67 -28.31 29.04
CA ARG A 77 2.49 -27.41 29.08
C ARG A 77 2.81 -25.92 28.95
N LYS A 78 3.94 -25.48 29.52
CA LYS A 78 4.38 -24.09 29.48
C LYS A 78 4.72 -23.62 28.05
N ILE A 79 5.36 -24.48 27.25
CA ILE A 79 5.72 -24.21 25.85
C ILE A 79 4.49 -24.32 24.95
N LYS A 80 3.62 -25.31 25.17
CA LYS A 80 2.34 -25.46 24.45
C LYS A 80 1.47 -24.20 24.53
N SER A 81 1.33 -23.63 25.74
CA SER A 81 0.58 -22.39 25.93
C SER A 81 1.17 -21.24 25.11
N SER A 82 2.49 -21.03 25.17
CA SER A 82 3.18 -19.99 24.40
C SER A 82 3.05 -20.18 22.88
N VAL A 83 3.14 -21.42 22.39
CA VAL A 83 2.95 -21.76 20.96
C VAL A 83 1.54 -21.46 20.51
N LEU A 84 0.53 -21.84 21.30
CA LEU A 84 -0.88 -21.54 21.00
C LEU A 84 -1.13 -20.04 20.98
N PHE A 85 -0.59 -19.29 21.94
CA PHE A 85 -0.65 -17.83 21.96
C PHE A 85 0.02 -17.22 20.73
N MET A 86 1.18 -17.74 20.32
CA MET A 86 1.89 -17.28 19.14
C MET A 86 1.04 -17.51 17.89
N ILE A 87 0.52 -18.72 17.66
CA ILE A 87 -0.36 -19.03 16.52
C ILE A 87 -1.59 -18.11 16.51
N LEU A 88 -2.30 -17.98 17.65
CA LEU A 88 -3.48 -17.11 17.78
C LEU A 88 -3.17 -15.62 17.49
N ARG A 89 -1.98 -15.15 17.86
CA ARG A 89 -1.52 -13.78 17.60
C ARG A 89 -1.05 -13.59 16.17
N THR A 90 -0.51 -14.63 15.55
CA THR A 90 0.08 -14.59 14.21
C THR A 90 -0.98 -14.75 13.11
N GLU A 91 -2.07 -15.48 13.40
CA GLU A 91 -3.31 -15.56 12.62
C GLU A 91 -4.01 -14.19 12.46
N ARG A 92 -3.81 -13.28 13.43
CA ARG A 92 -4.22 -11.89 13.27
C ARG A 92 -3.05 -11.12 12.67
N PRO A 93 -3.02 -10.85 11.35
CA PRO A 93 -1.95 -10.07 10.74
C PRO A 93 -1.70 -8.81 11.57
N ILE A 94 -0.43 -8.52 11.87
CA ILE A 94 0.05 -7.23 12.37
C ILE A 94 -0.15 -6.30 11.19
N VAL A 95 -1.39 -5.88 11.03
CA VAL A 95 -1.75 -4.89 10.05
C VAL A 95 -1.18 -3.60 10.58
N ILE A 96 -0.22 -3.02 9.87
CA ILE A 96 0.09 -1.61 9.99
C ILE A 96 -1.16 -0.90 9.46
N ASN A 97 -2.13 -0.71 10.35
CA ASN A 97 -3.46 -0.27 10.02
C ASN A 97 -3.43 1.25 9.95
N GLY A 98 -3.78 1.83 8.81
CA GLY A 98 -4.36 3.16 8.81
C GLY A 98 -5.81 3.02 9.26
N PHE A 99 -6.07 3.03 10.57
CA PHE A 99 -7.43 3.14 11.13
C PHE A 99 -8.43 2.06 10.65
N LYS A 100 -7.99 0.81 10.46
CA LYS A 100 -8.80 -0.34 9.96
C LYS A 100 -9.35 -0.23 8.53
N MET A 101 -9.06 0.86 7.79
CA MET A 101 -9.56 1.07 6.42
C MET A 101 -8.49 0.79 5.36
N TYR A 102 -7.21 1.04 5.66
CA TYR A 102 -6.11 0.93 4.70
C TYR A 102 -5.01 0.00 5.21
N LEU A 103 -4.79 -1.07 4.44
CA LEU A 103 -3.77 -2.10 4.66
C LEU A 103 -2.71 -1.94 3.56
N LEU A 104 -1.45 -1.72 3.95
CA LEU A 104 -0.34 -1.62 2.99
C LEU A 104 -0.11 -2.98 2.34
N CYS A 105 -0.63 -3.15 1.11
CA CYS A 105 -0.50 -4.38 0.32
C CYS A 105 -0.70 -4.09 -1.16
N TYR A 106 -0.44 -5.09 -2.00
CA TYR A 106 -0.63 -4.96 -3.44
C TYR A 106 -2.08 -4.64 -3.82
N LYS A 107 -3.07 -5.15 -3.08
CA LYS A 107 -4.48 -4.84 -3.35
C LYS A 107 -4.75 -3.34 -3.23
N THR A 108 -4.25 -2.71 -2.18
CA THR A 108 -4.42 -1.28 -1.93
C THR A 108 -3.65 -0.43 -2.94
N PHE A 109 -2.48 -0.89 -3.39
CA PHE A 109 -1.76 -0.25 -4.49
C PHE A 109 -2.54 -0.27 -5.82
N VAL A 110 -3.25 -1.38 -6.12
CA VAL A 110 -4.10 -1.43 -7.32
C VAL A 110 -5.29 -0.47 -7.19
N GLU A 111 -5.93 -0.40 -6.02
CA GLU A 111 -7.02 0.56 -5.78
C GLU A 111 -6.54 2.02 -5.87
N PHE A 112 -5.32 2.31 -5.44
CA PHE A 112 -4.68 3.61 -5.63
C PHE A 112 -4.51 3.99 -7.11
N LEU A 113 -3.98 3.09 -7.92
CA LEU A 113 -3.81 3.34 -9.35
C LEU A 113 -5.15 3.59 -10.04
N LYS A 114 -6.18 2.79 -9.70
CA LYS A 114 -7.54 3.00 -10.18
C LYS A 114 -8.08 4.37 -9.77
N ALA A 115 -7.87 4.78 -8.53
CA ALA A 115 -8.33 6.07 -8.02
C ALA A 115 -7.69 7.21 -8.81
N ILE A 116 -6.37 7.20 -9.01
CA ILE A 116 -5.66 8.23 -9.78
C ILE A 116 -6.22 8.35 -11.20
N ILE A 117 -6.39 7.23 -11.90
CA ILE A 117 -6.92 7.23 -13.27
C ILE A 117 -8.36 7.75 -13.28
N SER A 118 -9.19 7.31 -12.34
CA SER A 118 -10.58 7.79 -12.20
C SER A 118 -10.62 9.31 -12.01
N TYR A 119 -9.86 9.85 -11.04
CA TYR A 119 -9.79 11.28 -10.79
C TYR A 119 -9.21 12.06 -11.98
N TYR A 120 -8.15 11.56 -12.62
CA TYR A 120 -7.62 12.13 -13.86
C TYR A 120 -8.69 12.21 -14.96
N THR A 121 -9.48 11.15 -15.14
CA THR A 121 -10.52 11.11 -16.19
C THR A 121 -11.60 12.16 -15.93
N VAL A 122 -12.02 12.31 -14.67
CA VAL A 122 -12.96 13.35 -14.24
C VAL A 122 -12.37 14.75 -14.43
N LEU A 123 -11.13 14.98 -13.99
CA LEU A 123 -10.46 16.26 -14.17
C LEU A 123 -10.32 16.62 -15.65
N ARG A 124 -10.03 15.64 -16.50
CA ARG A 124 -9.93 15.82 -17.95
C ARG A 124 -11.28 16.16 -18.57
N SER A 125 -12.38 15.51 -18.18
CA SER A 125 -13.70 15.85 -18.73
C SER A 125 -14.10 17.28 -18.37
N VAL A 126 -13.87 17.70 -17.13
CA VAL A 126 -14.14 19.08 -16.68
C VAL A 126 -13.25 20.11 -17.39
N HIS A 127 -12.01 19.75 -17.71
CA HIS A 127 -11.12 20.61 -18.48
C HIS A 127 -11.56 20.78 -19.94
N LEU A 128 -12.14 19.74 -20.54
CA LEU A 128 -12.62 19.75 -21.94
C LEU A 128 -13.96 20.46 -22.12
N GLU A 129 -14.78 20.58 -21.07
CA GLU A 129 -16.06 21.31 -21.10
C GLU A 129 -15.91 22.84 -21.03
N LYS A 130 -14.70 23.35 -20.78
CA LYS A 130 -14.36 24.78 -20.82
C LYS A 130 -13.84 25.18 -22.20
#